data_AF-A0A2M7UFR2-F1
#
_entry.id   AF-A0A2M7UFR2-F1
#
_cell.length_a   1.000
_cell.length_b   1.000
_cell.length_c   1.000
_cell.angle_alpha   90.00
_cell.angle_beta   90.00
_cell.angle_gamma   90.00
#
_symmetry.space_group_name_H-M   'P 1'
#
loop_
_entity.id
_entity.type
_entity.pdbx_description
1 polymer ?
#
loop_
_entity_poly.entity_id
_entity_poly.type
_entity_poly.pdbx_seq_one_letter_code
_entity_poly.pdbx_strand_id
1 'polypeptide(L)'
;HILNDIAWFKPNASPNLSCRFFTASHETLLWARKDEKAKHTFNYEAMKNGQWPEDFIKKQNLQMRSVWAINTPKTIEKRFGKHPTQKPANLLKRIVLASTNKKDLILDPFTGSSTTGLAAYLFGRKFIGIDTEKKYLDLSIKRFEELEKNLKNKLVL
;
A
#
# COMPACT_ATOMS: atom_id res chain seq x y z
N HIS A 1 -10.58 -16.84 8.00
CA HIS A 1 -11.94 -16.38 7.62
C HIS A 1 -11.84 -15.11 6.78
N ILE A 2 -12.42 -15.09 5.58
CA ILE A 2 -12.38 -13.93 4.66
C ILE A 2 -13.40 -12.88 5.12
N LEU A 3 -12.98 -11.62 5.21
CA LEU A 3 -13.80 -10.47 5.59
C LEU A 3 -14.27 -9.70 4.35
N ASN A 4 -13.36 -9.43 3.42
CA ASN A 4 -13.65 -8.73 2.17
C ASN A 4 -12.71 -9.22 1.06
N ASP A 5 -13.25 -9.29 -0.15
CA ASP A 5 -12.48 -9.08 -1.37
C ASP A 5 -12.51 -7.60 -1.73
N ILE A 6 -11.36 -7.08 -2.18
CA ILE A 6 -11.20 -5.67 -2.55
C ILE A 6 -10.64 -5.61 -3.96
N ALA A 7 -11.31 -4.88 -4.83
CA ALA A 7 -10.83 -4.58 -6.17
C ALA A 7 -10.00 -3.30 -6.15
N TRP A 8 -8.69 -3.44 -6.38
CA TRP A 8 -7.83 -2.31 -6.71
C TRP A 8 -7.97 -2.02 -8.21
N PHE A 9 -8.81 -1.05 -8.54
CA PHE A 9 -8.94 -0.51 -9.89
C PHE A 9 -7.77 0.43 -10.20
N LYS A 10 -7.19 0.28 -11.39
CA LYS A 10 -6.03 1.01 -11.91
C LYS A 10 -6.50 1.94 -13.05
N PRO A 11 -6.80 3.22 -12.77
CA PRO A 11 -7.32 4.13 -13.78
C PRO A 11 -6.36 4.35 -14.96
N ASN A 12 -5.06 4.23 -14.70
CA ASN A 12 -3.98 4.34 -15.67
C ASN A 12 -3.39 2.98 -16.08
N ALA A 13 -4.20 1.92 -16.11
CA ALA A 13 -3.76 0.60 -16.57
C ALA A 13 -3.27 0.66 -18.02
N SER A 14 -2.15 0.00 -18.31
CA SER A 14 -1.63 -0.11 -19.67
C SER A 14 -2.61 -0.90 -20.55
N PRO A 15 -2.90 -0.43 -21.78
CA PRO A 15 -3.85 -1.10 -22.66
C PRO A 15 -3.36 -2.50 -23.05
N ASN A 16 -4.31 -3.41 -23.29
CA ASN A 16 -3.99 -4.70 -23.87
C ASN A 16 -3.67 -4.56 -25.38
N LEU A 17 -2.40 -4.71 -25.74
CA LEU A 17 -1.93 -4.53 -27.13
C LEU A 17 -2.32 -5.67 -28.08
N SER A 18 -2.79 -6.81 -27.56
CA SER A 18 -3.20 -7.94 -28.41
C SER A 18 -4.53 -7.70 -29.12
N CYS A 19 -5.33 -6.74 -28.64
CA CYS A 19 -6.72 -6.49 -29.08
C CYS A 19 -7.65 -7.71 -29.01
N ARG A 20 -7.25 -8.80 -28.32
CA ARG A 20 -8.02 -10.05 -28.19
C ARG A 20 -8.74 -10.18 -26.86
N PHE A 21 -8.34 -9.40 -25.86
CA PHE A 21 -8.85 -9.50 -24.50
C PHE A 21 -9.02 -8.10 -23.90
N PHE A 22 -9.82 -8.01 -22.83
CA PHE A 22 -9.93 -6.80 -22.04
C PHE A 22 -8.58 -6.41 -21.41
N THR A 23 -8.42 -5.11 -21.15
CA THR A 23 -7.30 -4.60 -20.36
C THR A 23 -7.40 -5.08 -18.92
N ALA A 24 -6.31 -5.67 -18.41
CA ALA A 24 -6.19 -6.03 -16.99
C ALA A 24 -6.07 -4.75 -16.13
N SER A 25 -7.22 -4.15 -15.83
CA SER A 25 -7.33 -2.85 -15.16
C SER A 25 -7.54 -2.93 -13.65
N HIS A 26 -7.51 -4.12 -13.06
CA HIS A 26 -7.56 -4.25 -11.61
C HIS A 26 -6.72 -5.42 -11.08
N GLU A 27 -6.50 -5.42 -9.77
CA GLU A 27 -6.00 -6.56 -8.99
C GLU A 27 -6.95 -6.79 -7.81
N THR A 28 -7.02 -8.02 -7.31
CA THR A 28 -7.85 -8.38 -6.16
C THR A 28 -6.98 -8.54 -4.91
N LEU A 29 -7.40 -7.91 -3.81
CA LEU A 29 -6.84 -8.09 -2.49
C LEU A 29 -7.81 -8.90 -1.64
N LEU A 30 -7.30 -9.86 -0.90
CA LEU A 30 -8.08 -10.62 0.07
C LEU A 30 -7.79 -10.09 1.47
N TRP A 31 -8.83 -9.62 2.16
CA TRP A 31 -8.78 -9.27 3.56
C TRP A 31 -9.32 -10.42 4.38
N ALA A 32 -8.46 -11.07 5.16
CA ALA A 32 -8.85 -12.15 6.03
C ALA A 32 -8.38 -11.91 7.48
N ARG A 33 -9.07 -12.54 8.42
CA ARG A 33 -8.62 -12.71 9.80
C ARG A 33 -8.23 -14.17 10.04
N LYS A 34 -7.35 -14.37 11.02
CA LYS A 34 -6.76 -15.66 11.39
C LYS A 34 -7.84 -16.75 11.52
N ASP A 35 -8.82 -16.52 12.39
CA ASP A 35 -9.91 -17.46 12.69
C ASP A 35 -11.25 -16.71 12.74
N GLU A 36 -12.38 -17.44 12.69
CA GLU A 36 -13.73 -16.83 12.71
C GLU A 36 -14.03 -16.06 13.99
N LYS A 37 -13.41 -16.45 15.10
CA LYS A 37 -13.58 -15.79 16.41
C LYS A 37 -12.47 -14.78 16.69
N ALA A 38 -11.43 -14.72 15.84
CA ALA A 38 -10.33 -13.80 16.05
C ALA A 38 -10.81 -12.36 15.91
N LYS A 39 -10.36 -11.50 16.83
CA LYS A 39 -10.50 -10.06 16.70
C LYS A 39 -9.64 -9.58 15.51
N HIS A 40 -10.13 -8.59 14.80
CA HIS A 40 -9.37 -7.90 13.75
C HIS A 40 -9.50 -6.39 13.97
N THR A 41 -8.48 -5.66 13.54
CA THR A 41 -8.48 -4.20 13.57
C THR A 41 -9.10 -3.69 12.28
N PHE A 42 -10.11 -2.82 12.40
CA PHE A 42 -10.59 -2.01 11.30
C PHE A 42 -10.84 -0.58 11.77
N ASN A 43 -10.02 0.35 11.29
CA ASN A 43 -10.10 1.76 11.67
C ASN A 43 -11.20 2.47 10.86
N TYR A 44 -12.46 2.16 11.17
CA TYR A 44 -13.64 2.66 10.44
C TYR A 44 -13.65 4.18 10.29
N GLU A 45 -13.43 4.93 11.38
CA GLU A 45 -13.44 6.40 11.36
C GLU A 45 -12.36 6.97 10.44
N ALA A 46 -11.16 6.38 10.42
CA ALA A 46 -10.09 6.78 9.51
C ALA A 46 -10.46 6.50 8.04
N MET A 47 -11.15 5.39 7.77
CA MET A 47 -11.59 5.03 6.43
C MET A 47 -12.76 5.87 5.94
N LYS A 48 -13.66 6.29 6.85
CA LYS A 48 -14.82 7.13 6.55
C LYS A 48 -14.42 8.59 6.35
N ASN A 49 -13.70 9.17 7.32
CA ASN A 49 -13.46 10.61 7.40
C ASN A 49 -12.07 11.03 6.89
N GLY A 50 -11.15 10.07 6.70
CA GLY A 50 -9.81 10.34 6.19
C GLY A 50 -9.82 10.92 4.76
N GLN A 51 -8.75 11.64 4.43
CA GLN A 51 -8.53 12.22 3.12
C GLN A 51 -7.84 11.22 2.18
N TRP A 52 -8.50 10.91 1.07
CA TRP A 52 -8.06 9.95 0.05
C TRP A 52 -8.09 10.56 -1.36
N PRO A 53 -7.39 11.70 -1.59
CA PRO A 53 -7.47 12.44 -2.85
C PRO A 53 -7.00 11.66 -4.07
N GLU A 54 -6.23 10.59 -3.88
CA GLU A 54 -5.81 9.69 -4.94
C GLU A 54 -6.93 8.83 -5.53
N ASP A 55 -8.06 8.71 -4.84
CA ASP A 55 -9.17 7.82 -5.18
C ASP A 55 -10.45 8.61 -5.43
N PHE A 56 -10.72 8.85 -6.70
CA PHE A 56 -11.88 9.61 -7.14
C PHE A 56 -13.22 8.89 -6.88
N ILE A 57 -13.22 7.59 -6.56
CA ILE A 57 -14.43 6.84 -6.19
C ILE A 57 -14.78 7.10 -4.71
N LYS A 58 -13.79 7.39 -3.86
CA LYS A 58 -14.00 7.65 -2.42
C LYS A 58 -14.68 9.01 -2.21
N LYS A 59 -15.94 8.98 -1.80
CA LYS A 59 -16.70 10.16 -1.35
C LYS A 59 -16.34 10.55 0.08
N GLN A 60 -16.12 11.84 0.33
CA GLN A 60 -15.76 12.37 1.64
C GLN A 60 -16.86 12.07 2.68
N ASN A 61 -16.47 11.75 3.92
CA ASN A 61 -17.35 11.44 5.06
C ASN A 61 -18.30 10.23 4.88
N LEU A 62 -18.22 9.51 3.76
CA LEU A 62 -18.91 8.25 3.53
C LEU A 62 -17.97 7.07 3.73
N GLN A 63 -18.57 5.93 4.10
CA GLN A 63 -17.85 4.69 4.35
C GLN A 63 -17.01 4.27 3.12
N MET A 64 -15.79 3.82 3.38
CA MET A 64 -14.91 3.24 2.35
C MET A 64 -15.54 1.97 1.76
N ARG A 65 -15.55 1.87 0.43
CA ARG A 65 -16.08 0.72 -0.30
C ARG A 65 -14.97 -0.28 -0.64
N SER A 66 -15.32 -1.45 -1.16
CA SER A 66 -14.38 -2.49 -1.59
C SER A 66 -13.76 -2.27 -2.98
N VAL A 67 -14.14 -1.20 -3.69
CA VAL A 67 -13.52 -0.82 -4.97
C VAL A 67 -12.69 0.44 -4.76
N TRP A 68 -11.40 0.35 -5.02
CA TRP A 68 -10.42 1.42 -4.77
C TRP A 68 -9.80 1.86 -6.09
N ALA A 69 -10.02 3.12 -6.49
CA ALA A 69 -9.32 3.69 -7.65
C ALA A 69 -7.96 4.22 -7.19
N ILE A 70 -6.88 3.54 -7.53
CA ILE A 70 -5.52 3.98 -7.20
C ILE A 70 -4.64 3.77 -8.44
N ASN A 71 -3.92 4.81 -8.85
CA ASN A 71 -2.99 4.70 -9.98
C ASN A 71 -1.83 3.74 -9.68
N THR A 72 -1.26 3.18 -10.75
CA THR A 72 -0.01 2.42 -10.69
C THR A 72 1.16 3.31 -10.21
N PRO A 73 2.27 2.73 -9.70
CA PRO A 73 3.35 3.50 -9.09
C PRO A 73 3.96 4.51 -10.06
N LYS A 74 4.10 5.75 -9.58
CA LYS A 74 4.68 6.86 -10.35
C LYS A 74 6.18 6.67 -10.56
N THR A 75 6.75 7.35 -11.57
CA THR A 75 8.19 7.31 -11.85
C THR A 75 9.04 7.71 -10.64
N ILE A 76 8.58 8.71 -9.88
CA ILE A 76 9.27 9.16 -8.65
C ILE A 76 9.40 8.05 -7.60
N GLU A 77 8.42 7.14 -7.52
CA GLU A 77 8.47 6.01 -6.59
C GLU A 77 9.53 4.97 -6.98
N LYS A 78 10.06 5.04 -8.21
CA LYS A 78 11.06 4.13 -8.79
C LYS A 78 12.44 4.76 -8.93
N ARG A 79 12.69 5.92 -8.30
CA ARG A 79 13.92 6.73 -8.51
C ARG A 79 15.23 6.00 -8.19
N PHE A 80 15.21 5.05 -7.25
CA PHE A 80 16.41 4.32 -6.84
C PHE A 80 16.61 3.00 -7.58
N GLY A 81 15.67 2.64 -8.46
CA GLY A 81 15.66 1.36 -9.16
C GLY A 81 14.24 0.89 -9.43
N LYS A 82 14.06 0.15 -10.53
CA LYS A 82 12.77 -0.45 -10.90
C LYS A 82 12.66 -1.84 -10.27
N HIS A 83 11.72 -2.02 -9.35
CA HIS A 83 11.18 -3.36 -9.07
C HIS A 83 10.04 -3.64 -10.07
N PRO A 84 10.04 -4.78 -10.79
CA PRO A 84 9.07 -5.06 -11.85
C PRO A 84 7.62 -4.90 -11.40
N THR A 85 7.31 -5.35 -10.19
CA THR A 85 5.96 -5.41 -9.61
C THR A 85 5.79 -4.51 -8.39
N GLN A 86 6.52 -3.40 -8.30
CA GLN A 86 6.37 -2.45 -7.19
C GLN A 86 4.89 -2.03 -7.04
N LYS A 87 4.35 -2.14 -5.83
CA LYS A 87 2.99 -1.65 -5.52
C LYS A 87 3.03 -0.15 -5.19
N PRO A 88 1.96 0.61 -5.49
CA PRO A 88 1.92 2.06 -5.29
C PRO A 88 1.80 2.40 -3.80
N ALA A 89 2.52 3.43 -3.34
CA ALA A 89 2.57 3.81 -1.92
C ALA A 89 1.18 4.09 -1.32
N ASN A 90 0.26 4.67 -2.10
CA ASN A 90 -1.09 4.98 -1.62
C ASN A 90 -1.94 3.74 -1.32
N LEU A 91 -1.73 2.65 -2.06
CA LEU A 91 -2.41 1.38 -1.80
C LEU A 91 -1.97 0.83 -0.43
N LEU A 92 -0.67 0.78 -0.18
CA LEU A 92 -0.12 0.28 1.09
C LEU A 92 -0.46 1.21 2.26
N LYS A 93 -0.40 2.53 2.05
CA LYS A 93 -0.89 3.52 3.03
C LYS A 93 -2.31 3.18 3.49
N ARG A 94 -3.22 2.92 2.54
CA ARG A 94 -4.61 2.59 2.86
C ARG A 94 -4.71 1.30 3.66
N ILE A 95 -4.04 0.24 3.21
CA ILE A 95 -4.04 -1.06 3.91
C ILE A 95 -3.52 -0.92 5.34
N VAL A 96 -2.36 -0.27 5.53
CA VAL A 96 -1.75 -0.03 6.84
C VAL A 96 -2.69 0.76 7.75
N LEU A 97 -3.23 1.88 7.28
CA LEU A 97 -4.11 2.72 8.09
C LEU A 97 -5.47 2.08 8.38
N ALA A 98 -5.98 1.22 7.51
CA ALA A 98 -7.23 0.51 7.72
C ALA A 98 -7.11 -0.60 8.76
N SER A 99 -5.98 -1.31 8.78
CA SER A 99 -5.86 -2.62 9.46
C SER A 99 -4.90 -2.65 10.65
N THR A 100 -4.26 -1.54 11.00
CA THR A 100 -3.28 -1.50 12.10
C THR A 100 -3.38 -0.23 12.93
N ASN A 101 -2.96 -0.30 14.18
CA ASN A 101 -2.78 0.82 15.09
C ASN A 101 -1.31 1.28 15.13
N LYS A 102 -1.05 2.47 15.68
CA LYS A 102 0.33 2.91 15.93
C LYS A 102 1.05 1.88 16.81
N LYS A 103 2.34 1.66 16.55
CA LYS A 103 3.22 0.67 17.22
C LYS A 103 2.94 -0.80 16.90
N ASP A 104 1.87 -1.13 16.17
CA ASP A 104 1.65 -2.49 15.67
C ASP A 104 2.83 -2.93 14.78
N LEU A 105 3.06 -4.24 14.75
CA LEU A 105 4.08 -4.87 13.91
C LEU A 105 3.45 -5.42 12.63
N ILE A 106 4.00 -5.02 11.48
CA ILE A 106 3.59 -5.50 10.17
C ILE A 106 4.67 -6.42 9.61
N LEU A 107 4.25 -7.60 9.15
CA LEU A 107 5.10 -8.56 8.44
C LEU A 107 4.76 -8.55 6.95
N ASP A 108 5.77 -8.43 6.11
CA ASP A 108 5.67 -8.62 4.66
C ASP A 108 6.71 -9.64 4.19
N PRO A 109 6.29 -10.90 3.93
CA PRO A 109 7.20 -11.97 3.55
C PRO A 109 7.69 -11.89 2.09
N PHE A 110 7.17 -10.93 1.31
CA PHE A 110 7.54 -10.70 -0.10
C PHE A 110 7.80 -9.21 -0.31
N THR A 111 8.66 -8.64 0.54
CA THR A 111 8.72 -7.18 0.69
C THR A 111 9.23 -6.47 -0.56
N GLY A 112 10.02 -7.13 -1.41
CA GLY A 112 10.67 -6.53 -2.56
C GLY A 112 11.41 -5.26 -2.15
N SER A 113 11.03 -4.14 -2.76
CA SER A 113 11.58 -2.80 -2.45
C SER A 113 10.95 -2.11 -1.22
N SER A 114 10.19 -2.86 -0.41
CA SER A 114 9.62 -2.45 0.88
C SER A 114 8.63 -1.28 0.86
N THR A 115 7.76 -1.20 -0.15
CA THR A 115 6.66 -0.20 -0.12
C THR A 115 5.77 -0.35 1.12
N THR A 116 5.49 -1.59 1.57
CA THR A 116 4.77 -1.87 2.83
C THR A 116 5.51 -1.26 4.03
N GLY A 117 6.82 -1.48 4.10
CA GLY A 117 7.65 -1.00 5.19
C GLY A 117 7.75 0.52 5.27
N LEU A 118 7.87 1.19 4.12
CA LEU A 118 7.88 2.65 4.07
C LEU A 118 6.55 3.25 4.55
N ALA A 119 5.42 2.64 4.15
CA ALA A 119 4.12 3.05 4.65
C ALA A 119 4.00 2.80 6.17
N ALA A 120 4.44 1.63 6.66
CA ALA A 120 4.44 1.31 8.08
C ALA A 120 5.23 2.35 8.89
N TYR A 121 6.48 2.63 8.47
CA TYR A 121 7.37 3.57 9.14
C TYR A 121 6.80 5.00 9.14
N LEU A 122 6.34 5.49 7.99
CA LEU A 122 5.76 6.84 7.86
C LEU A 122 4.58 7.06 8.81
N PHE A 123 3.79 6.01 9.08
CA PHE A 123 2.63 6.09 9.97
C PHE A 123 2.92 5.55 11.38
N GLY A 124 4.18 5.34 11.77
CA GLY A 124 4.55 4.96 13.14
C GLY A 124 4.17 3.53 13.52
N ARG A 125 4.25 2.60 12.57
CA ARG A 125 4.17 1.15 12.80
C ARG A 125 5.57 0.54 12.72
N LYS A 126 5.76 -0.60 13.38
CA LYS A 126 6.95 -1.43 13.24
C LYS A 126 6.79 -2.32 12.00
N PHE A 127 7.92 -2.74 11.42
CA PHE A 127 7.91 -3.49 10.17
C PHE A 127 9.01 -4.55 10.16
N ILE A 128 8.69 -5.74 9.65
CA ILE A 128 9.64 -6.78 9.26
C ILE A 128 9.33 -7.13 7.80
N GLY A 129 10.32 -6.95 6.93
CA GLY A 129 10.25 -7.33 5.53
C GLY A 129 11.22 -8.47 5.25
N ILE A 130 10.77 -9.47 4.49
CA ILE A 130 11.58 -10.60 4.05
C ILE A 130 11.52 -10.63 2.52
N ASP A 131 12.67 -10.83 1.89
CA ASP A 131 12.79 -11.10 0.46
C ASP A 131 14.04 -11.96 0.22
N THR A 132 14.01 -12.83 -0.78
CA THR A 132 15.15 -13.67 -1.16
C THR A 132 16.18 -12.91 -1.99
N GLU A 133 15.77 -11.82 -2.65
CA GLU A 133 16.59 -11.08 -3.60
C GLU A 133 17.29 -9.90 -2.92
N LYS A 134 18.58 -10.08 -2.59
CA LYS A 134 19.39 -9.05 -1.92
C LYS A 134 19.33 -7.68 -2.61
N LYS A 135 19.31 -7.64 -3.94
CA LYS A 135 19.22 -6.39 -4.73
C LYS A 135 17.99 -5.54 -4.37
N TYR A 136 16.88 -6.18 -3.99
CA TYR A 136 15.66 -5.48 -3.60
C TYR A 136 15.73 -5.00 -2.16
N LEU A 137 16.36 -5.78 -1.27
CA LEU A 137 16.65 -5.33 0.10
C LEU A 137 17.61 -4.13 0.12
N ASP A 138 18.65 -4.14 -0.72
CA ASP A 138 19.58 -3.01 -0.88
C ASP A 138 18.85 -1.76 -1.38
N LEU A 139 17.88 -1.93 -2.30
CA LEU A 139 17.00 -0.85 -2.76
C LEU A 139 16.10 -0.33 -1.64
N SER A 140 15.54 -1.22 -0.80
CA SER A 140 14.73 -0.84 0.35
C SER A 140 15.50 0.04 1.33
N ILE A 141 16.75 -0.30 1.65
CA ILE A 141 17.62 0.48 2.55
C ILE A 141 17.72 1.93 2.06
N LYS A 142 18.07 2.14 0.78
CA LYS A 142 18.17 3.49 0.17
C LYS A 142 16.86 4.28 0.28
N ARG A 143 15.72 3.60 0.08
CA ARG A 143 14.40 4.24 0.20
C ARG A 143 14.10 4.65 1.65
N PHE A 144 14.50 3.85 2.63
CA PHE A 144 14.35 4.18 4.05
C PHE A 144 15.24 5.35 4.45
N GLU A 145 16.53 5.32 4.12
CA GLU A 145 17.50 6.40 4.42
C GLU A 145 16.99 7.76 3.92
N GLU A 146 16.44 7.77 2.71
CA GLU A 146 15.88 8.98 2.15
C GLU A 146 14.60 9.42 2.87
N LEU A 147 13.70 8.50 3.20
CA LEU A 147 12.51 8.81 3.97
C LEU A 147 12.88 9.41 5.33
N GLU A 148 13.87 8.84 6.02
CA GLU A 148 14.38 9.36 7.29
C GLU A 148 14.96 10.77 7.13
N LYS A 149 15.78 11.01 6.10
CA LYS A 149 16.33 12.33 5.80
C LYS A 149 15.22 13.36 5.57
N ASN A 150 14.19 13.00 4.80
CA ASN A 150 13.07 13.89 4.50
C ASN A 150 12.23 14.20 5.76
N LEU A 151 12.04 13.24 6.66
CA LEU A 151 11.32 13.45 7.90
C LEU A 151 12.11 14.33 8.88
N LYS A 152 13.42 14.13 9.00
CA LYS A 152 14.30 14.99 9.80
C LYS A 152 14.27 16.44 9.31
N ASN A 153 14.38 16.66 7.99
CA ASN A 153 14.35 18.01 7.42
C ASN A 153 13.01 18.74 7.67
N LYS A 154 11.88 18.01 7.74
CA LYS A 154 10.57 18.59 8.07
C LYS A 154 10.38 18.89 9.55
N LEU A 155 11.18 18.30 10.44
CA LEU A 155 11.14 18.56 11.88
C LEU A 155 12.04 19.74 12.29
N VAL A 156 12.92 20.19 11.40
CA VAL A 156 13.87 21.30 11.62
C VAL A 156 13.32 22.65 11.11
N LEU A 157 12.21 22.63 10.37
CA LEU A 157 11.43 23.80 9.92
C LEU A 157 10.16 23.92 10.75
#